data_AF-L7EBE1-F1
#
_entry.id   AF-L7EBE1-F1
#
_cell.length_a   1.000
_cell.length_b   1.000
_cell.length_c   1.000
_cell.angle_alpha   90.00
_cell.angle_beta   90.00
_cell.angle_gamma   90.00
#
_symmetry.space_group_name_H-M   'P 1'
#
loop_
_entity.id
_entity.type
_entity.pdbx_description
1 polymer ?
#
loop_
_entity_poly.entity_id
_entity_poly.type
_entity_poly.pdbx_seq_one_letter_code
_entity_poly.pdbx_strand_id
1 'polypeptide(L)'
;MKIERKTYRDGNLYPEAFNYLKSLPENIDYHKAHIERHPLSIYDLSIQRVMKALAEILDEIERINHALFDAEGRLDYSLAKLPILQKELLEALMAHIDDCYRILKVLHPYDSSNQVKYNDKWLDKAKNPAKKDFENNIKDYKNLLSPIVNKIKHNGGQLRSIVIYSRDRRIVTKPIRKKIQIFPRDARIVGYFLEGVHPNGNIGPDIEIHPNGKSAISLNRDLRYHFANLYRIGRHLKNAIVKTVHHVETIDLPYPGSIRHTSCQYDLESIAEKISNLPSLFYQNEFDKETPNIQFYRNPKDTELILETPGSRYMNWEGEVAIFCQMQVDPVSRTYQLPYW
;
A
#
# COMPACT_ATOMS: atom_id res chain seq x y z
N MET A 1 2.24 15.23 7.79
CA MET A 1 3.57 14.94 7.21
C MET A 1 3.56 15.16 5.70
N LYS A 2 4.64 15.72 5.15
CA LYS A 2 4.88 15.91 3.72
C LYS A 2 6.15 15.19 3.29
N ILE A 3 6.08 14.43 2.19
CA ILE A 3 7.23 13.82 1.50
C ILE A 3 7.24 14.35 0.08
N GLU A 4 8.42 14.75 -0.39
CA GLU A 4 8.62 15.23 -1.76
C GLU A 4 9.78 14.45 -2.37
N ARG A 5 9.62 14.01 -3.61
CA ARG A 5 10.69 13.43 -4.42
C ARG A 5 10.74 14.15 -5.76
N LYS A 6 11.93 14.62 -6.14
CA LYS A 6 12.12 15.44 -7.33
C LYS A 6 13.32 14.93 -8.09
N THR A 7 13.13 14.61 -9.37
CA THR A 7 14.20 14.05 -10.22
C THR A 7 15.43 14.96 -10.33
N TYR A 8 15.26 16.29 -10.36
CA TYR A 8 16.40 17.22 -10.41
C TYR A 8 17.21 17.28 -9.10
N ARG A 9 16.58 17.01 -7.95
CA ARG A 9 17.22 17.06 -6.62
C ARG A 9 17.76 15.69 -6.21
N ASP A 10 16.92 14.67 -6.38
CA ASP A 10 17.14 13.34 -5.85
C ASP A 10 17.61 12.34 -6.92
N GLY A 11 17.54 12.70 -8.21
CA GLY A 11 17.93 11.86 -9.36
C GLY A 11 16.90 10.80 -9.76
N ASN A 12 15.88 10.57 -8.92
CA ASN A 12 14.82 9.59 -9.13
C ASN A 12 13.60 9.90 -8.23
N LEU A 13 12.51 9.13 -8.38
CA LEU A 13 11.33 9.23 -7.53
C LEU A 13 11.22 8.13 -6.47
N TYR A 14 12.20 7.24 -6.31
CA TYR A 14 12.14 6.19 -5.29
C TYR A 14 12.07 6.77 -3.87
N PRO A 15 11.59 6.01 -2.86
CA PRO A 15 11.70 6.45 -1.47
C PRO A 15 13.15 6.73 -1.05
N GLU A 16 13.33 7.63 -0.08
CA GLU A 16 14.64 8.17 0.32
C GLU A 16 15.71 7.11 0.67
N ALA A 17 15.29 5.98 1.26
CA ALA A 17 16.21 4.88 1.58
C ALA A 17 16.96 4.36 0.36
N PHE A 18 16.39 4.42 -0.84
CA PHE A 18 17.05 3.98 -2.06
C PHE A 18 18.39 4.70 -2.28
N ASN A 19 18.40 6.04 -2.20
CA ASN A 19 19.59 6.83 -2.45
C ASN A 19 20.68 6.57 -1.39
N TYR A 20 20.28 6.39 -0.13
CA TYR A 20 21.20 6.07 0.95
C TYR A 20 21.82 4.68 0.76
N LEU A 21 21.00 3.67 0.45
CA LEU A 21 21.48 2.31 0.19
C LEU A 21 22.42 2.24 -1.02
N LYS A 22 22.15 3.03 -2.06
CA LYS A 22 23.01 3.11 -3.24
C LYS A 22 24.32 3.87 -3.01
N SER A 23 24.40 4.66 -1.94
CA SER A 23 25.59 5.44 -1.57
C SER A 23 26.36 4.85 -0.40
N LEU A 24 25.99 3.65 0.07
CA LEU A 24 26.73 2.98 1.13
C LEU A 24 28.16 2.69 0.64
N PRO A 25 29.20 3.05 1.40
CA PRO A 25 30.55 2.57 1.16
C PRO A 25 30.62 1.03 1.10
N GLU A 26 31.52 0.47 0.29
CA GLU A 26 31.59 -0.97 0.03
C GLU A 26 31.91 -1.83 1.28
N ASN A 27 32.42 -1.22 2.35
CA ASN A 27 32.92 -1.91 3.54
C ASN A 27 32.06 -1.71 4.80
N ILE A 28 30.89 -1.09 4.70
CA ILE A 28 30.04 -0.77 5.87
C ILE A 28 28.82 -1.68 6.01
N ASP A 29 28.83 -2.82 5.33
CA ASP A 29 27.81 -3.84 5.44
C ASP A 29 28.43 -5.21 5.76
N TYR A 30 27.58 -6.10 6.24
CA TYR A 30 27.95 -7.44 6.70
C TYR A 30 27.21 -8.53 5.92
N HIS A 31 26.66 -8.23 4.72
CA HIS A 31 25.75 -9.15 4.02
C HIS A 31 26.38 -10.51 3.74
N LYS A 32 27.67 -10.55 3.41
CA LYS A 32 28.42 -11.79 3.17
C LYS A 32 28.54 -12.65 4.44
N ALA A 33 28.81 -12.02 5.58
CA ALA A 33 28.90 -12.72 6.87
C ALA A 33 27.54 -13.28 7.32
N HIS A 34 26.46 -12.59 7.00
CA HIS A 34 25.08 -13.06 7.23
C HIS A 34 24.60 -14.09 6.20
N ILE A 35 25.33 -14.33 5.10
CA ILE A 35 24.91 -15.17 3.96
C ILE A 35 23.60 -14.62 3.34
N GLU A 36 23.56 -13.30 3.17
CA GLU A 36 22.40 -12.56 2.68
C GLU A 36 22.77 -11.74 1.44
N ARG A 37 21.75 -11.23 0.74
CA ARG A 37 21.98 -10.28 -0.36
C ARG A 37 22.47 -8.94 0.18
N HIS A 38 23.21 -8.19 -0.66
CA HIS A 38 23.57 -6.80 -0.38
C HIS A 38 22.31 -5.96 -0.05
N PRO A 39 22.36 -5.03 0.93
CA PRO A 39 21.19 -4.29 1.39
C PRO A 39 20.45 -3.52 0.29
N LEU A 40 21.16 -2.91 -0.67
CA LEU A 40 20.52 -2.28 -1.84
C LEU A 40 19.71 -3.29 -2.66
N SER A 41 20.23 -4.50 -2.87
CA SER A 41 19.55 -5.54 -3.66
C SER A 41 18.32 -6.08 -2.94
N ILE A 42 18.37 -6.21 -1.60
CA ILE A 42 17.18 -6.55 -0.80
C ILE A 42 16.09 -5.49 -1.03
N TYR A 43 16.47 -4.22 -0.90
CA TYR A 43 15.53 -3.11 -1.05
C TYR A 43 14.94 -3.02 -2.45
N ASP A 44 15.78 -3.06 -3.48
CA ASP A 44 15.36 -2.96 -4.87
C ASP A 44 14.38 -4.07 -5.27
N LEU A 45 14.70 -5.34 -4.96
CA LEU A 45 13.81 -6.47 -5.24
C LEU A 45 12.46 -6.32 -4.50
N SER A 46 12.50 -5.91 -3.24
CA SER A 46 11.28 -5.73 -2.44
C SER A 46 10.38 -4.62 -3.00
N ILE A 47 10.96 -3.49 -3.41
CA ILE A 47 10.21 -2.38 -4.03
C ILE A 47 9.67 -2.77 -5.40
N GLN A 48 10.47 -3.43 -6.24
CA GLN A 48 10.02 -3.85 -7.56
C GLN A 48 8.79 -4.75 -7.48
N ARG A 49 8.74 -5.66 -6.49
CA ARG A 49 7.55 -6.48 -6.24
C ARG A 49 6.32 -5.64 -5.87
N VAL A 50 6.47 -4.67 -4.98
CA VAL A 50 5.38 -3.76 -4.60
C VAL A 50 4.91 -2.93 -5.81
N MET A 51 5.85 -2.39 -6.60
CA MET A 51 5.53 -1.58 -7.79
C MET A 51 4.82 -2.40 -8.86
N LYS A 52 5.25 -3.65 -9.07
CA LYS A 52 4.54 -4.59 -9.95
C LYS A 52 3.09 -4.78 -9.51
N ALA A 53 2.88 -5.12 -8.24
CA ALA A 53 1.55 -5.38 -7.71
C ALA A 53 0.65 -4.12 -7.78
N LEU A 54 1.22 -2.93 -7.53
CA LEU A 54 0.51 -1.66 -7.71
C LEU A 54 0.14 -1.41 -9.18
N ALA A 55 1.05 -1.62 -10.13
CA ALA A 55 0.77 -1.44 -11.54
C ALA A 55 -0.36 -2.38 -12.01
N GLU A 56 -0.27 -3.66 -11.65
CA GLU A 56 -1.26 -4.67 -12.05
C GLU A 56 -2.66 -4.35 -11.52
N ILE A 57 -2.80 -3.90 -10.27
CA ILE A 57 -4.11 -3.55 -9.71
C ILE A 57 -4.65 -2.24 -10.29
N LEU A 58 -3.80 -1.24 -10.56
CA LEU A 58 -4.22 0.01 -11.20
C LEU A 58 -4.73 -0.24 -12.62
N ASP A 59 -4.03 -1.09 -13.39
CA ASP A 59 -4.48 -1.51 -14.72
C ASP A 59 -5.82 -2.26 -14.66
N GLU A 60 -6.03 -3.08 -13.63
CA GLU A 60 -7.29 -3.79 -13.44
C GLU A 60 -8.45 -2.84 -13.09
N ILE A 61 -8.21 -1.87 -12.20
CA ILE A 61 -9.19 -0.82 -11.89
C ILE A 61 -9.54 -0.01 -13.14
N GLU A 62 -8.55 0.32 -13.98
CA GLU A 62 -8.77 1.02 -15.24
C GLU A 62 -9.67 0.21 -16.19
N ARG A 63 -9.45 -1.11 -16.33
CA ARG A 63 -10.34 -1.99 -17.09
C ARG A 63 -11.75 -2.02 -16.51
N ILE A 64 -11.88 -2.16 -15.19
CA ILE A 64 -13.18 -2.17 -14.51
C ILE A 64 -13.90 -0.84 -14.69
N ASN A 65 -13.20 0.29 -14.71
CA ASN A 65 -13.81 1.62 -14.92
C ASN A 65 -14.32 1.82 -16.35
N HIS A 66 -13.67 1.21 -17.34
CA HIS A 66 -14.05 1.29 -18.76
C HIS A 66 -14.99 0.19 -19.23
N ALA A 67 -15.25 -0.83 -18.41
CA ALA A 67 -16.14 -1.93 -18.78
C ALA A 67 -17.57 -1.45 -19.05
N LEU A 68 -18.31 -2.16 -19.92
CA LEU A 68 -19.69 -1.81 -20.26
C LEU A 68 -20.69 -2.34 -19.23
N PHE A 69 -21.94 -1.91 -19.36
CA PHE A 69 -23.07 -2.53 -18.67
C PHE A 69 -23.89 -3.34 -19.67
N ASP A 70 -24.49 -4.44 -19.20
CA ASP A 70 -25.43 -5.25 -19.97
C ASP A 70 -26.78 -4.55 -20.13
N ALA A 71 -27.71 -5.19 -20.86
CA ALA A 71 -29.05 -4.66 -21.11
C ALA A 71 -29.88 -4.46 -19.83
N GLU A 72 -29.53 -5.16 -18.74
CA GLU A 72 -30.16 -5.05 -17.43
C GLU A 72 -29.45 -4.01 -16.52
N GLY A 73 -28.49 -3.27 -17.06
CA GLY A 73 -27.72 -2.26 -16.32
C GLY A 73 -26.82 -2.86 -15.25
N ARG A 74 -26.33 -4.09 -15.44
CA ARG A 74 -25.34 -4.77 -14.59
C ARG A 74 -23.97 -4.71 -15.24
N LEU A 75 -22.92 -4.71 -14.42
CA LEU A 75 -21.55 -4.61 -14.90
C LEU A 75 -21.19 -5.85 -15.73
N ASP A 76 -20.87 -5.65 -17.02
CA ASP A 76 -20.40 -6.72 -17.92
C ASP A 76 -18.88 -6.86 -17.80
N TYR A 77 -18.43 -7.30 -16.62
CA TYR A 77 -17.02 -7.55 -16.34
C TYR A 77 -16.85 -8.51 -15.16
N SER A 78 -15.94 -9.48 -15.30
CA SER A 78 -15.60 -10.38 -14.20
C SER A 78 -14.64 -9.73 -13.22
N LEU A 79 -15.00 -9.68 -11.94
CA LEU A 79 -14.15 -9.14 -10.88
C LEU A 79 -13.19 -10.16 -10.28
N ALA A 80 -13.19 -11.42 -10.75
CA ALA A 80 -12.45 -12.53 -10.14
C ALA A 80 -10.93 -12.31 -10.06
N LYS A 81 -10.36 -11.45 -10.91
CA LYS A 81 -8.92 -11.15 -10.90
C LYS A 81 -8.53 -10.18 -9.77
N LEU A 82 -9.42 -9.28 -9.38
CA LEU A 82 -9.12 -8.21 -8.44
C LEU A 82 -8.71 -8.72 -7.04
N PRO A 83 -9.34 -9.75 -6.43
CA PRO A 83 -8.92 -10.30 -5.15
C PRO A 83 -7.52 -10.89 -5.17
N ILE A 84 -7.12 -11.49 -6.30
CA ILE A 84 -5.80 -12.10 -6.50
C ILE A 84 -4.74 -11.01 -6.50
N LEU A 85 -4.97 -9.93 -7.26
CA LEU A 85 -4.05 -8.80 -7.32
C LEU A 85 -3.96 -8.06 -5.99
N GLN A 86 -5.08 -7.84 -5.30
CA GLN A 86 -5.08 -7.21 -3.98
C GLN A 86 -4.34 -8.06 -2.95
N LYS A 87 -4.51 -9.38 -2.97
CA LYS A 87 -3.75 -10.29 -2.09
C LYS A 87 -2.25 -10.16 -2.34
N GLU A 88 -1.81 -10.19 -3.59
CA GLU A 88 -0.39 -10.04 -3.94
C GLU A 88 0.17 -8.69 -3.46
N LEU A 89 -0.58 -7.59 -3.62
CA LEU A 89 -0.16 -6.28 -3.12
C LEU A 89 0.03 -6.28 -1.60
N LEU A 90 -0.94 -6.80 -0.84
CA LEU A 90 -0.87 -6.85 0.62
C LEU A 90 0.30 -7.71 1.10
N GLU A 91 0.54 -8.85 0.44
CA GLU A 91 1.68 -9.72 0.74
C GLU A 91 3.03 -9.07 0.38
N ALA A 92 3.11 -8.37 -0.76
CA ALA A 92 4.30 -7.63 -1.16
C ALA A 92 4.65 -6.49 -0.20
N LEU A 93 3.64 -5.75 0.29
CA LEU A 93 3.82 -4.67 1.27
C LEU A 93 4.32 -5.22 2.61
N MET A 94 3.76 -6.34 3.10
CA MET A 94 4.22 -6.97 4.33
C MET A 94 5.64 -7.51 4.18
N ALA A 95 5.95 -8.16 3.05
CA ALA A 95 7.30 -8.64 2.77
C ALA A 95 8.32 -7.48 2.69
N HIS A 96 7.94 -6.33 2.13
CA HIS A 96 8.79 -5.14 2.12
C HIS A 96 9.15 -4.64 3.53
N ILE A 97 8.19 -4.68 4.47
CA ILE A 97 8.45 -4.35 5.88
C ILE A 97 9.45 -5.36 6.49
N ASP A 98 9.28 -6.65 6.23
CA ASP A 98 10.20 -7.70 6.70
C ASP A 98 11.61 -7.53 6.11
N ASP A 99 11.70 -7.16 4.83
CA ASP A 99 12.96 -6.85 4.15
C ASP A 99 13.62 -5.57 4.70
N CYS A 100 12.86 -4.60 5.20
CA CYS A 100 13.42 -3.45 5.93
C CYS A 100 14.16 -3.91 7.20
N TYR A 101 13.61 -4.84 7.97
CA TYR A 101 14.32 -5.44 9.11
C TYR A 101 15.53 -6.24 8.66
N ARG A 102 15.43 -6.97 7.54
CA ARG A 102 16.56 -7.71 6.95
C ARG A 102 17.71 -6.77 6.56
N ILE A 103 17.41 -5.59 6.00
CA ILE A 103 18.40 -4.56 5.69
C ILE A 103 19.12 -4.09 6.97
N LEU A 104 18.39 -3.80 8.04
CA LEU A 104 19.01 -3.41 9.31
C LEU A 104 19.88 -4.52 9.92
N LYS A 105 19.52 -5.79 9.68
CA LYS A 105 20.31 -6.95 10.12
C LYS A 105 21.64 -7.02 9.36
N VAL A 106 21.63 -6.90 8.04
CA VAL A 106 22.87 -6.98 7.23
C VAL A 106 23.76 -5.75 7.38
N LEU A 107 23.26 -4.64 7.91
CA LEU A 107 24.06 -3.47 8.31
C LEU A 107 24.58 -3.56 9.75
N HIS A 108 24.36 -4.68 10.43
CA HIS A 108 24.84 -4.92 11.80
C HIS A 108 25.87 -6.05 11.80
N PRO A 109 26.92 -6.00 12.64
CA PRO A 109 27.93 -7.05 12.69
C PRO A 109 27.31 -8.43 12.93
N TYR A 110 27.85 -9.43 12.24
CA TYR A 110 27.41 -10.80 12.42
C TYR A 110 27.85 -11.35 13.78
N ASP A 111 26.94 -12.03 14.47
CA ASP A 111 27.19 -12.72 15.73
C ASP A 111 26.72 -14.17 15.61
N SER A 112 27.68 -15.10 15.62
CA SER A 112 27.42 -16.54 15.51
C SER A 112 26.67 -17.11 16.71
N SER A 113 26.64 -16.42 17.86
CA SER A 113 25.84 -16.81 19.02
C SER A 113 24.35 -16.44 18.89
N ASN A 114 24.01 -15.61 17.90
CA ASN A 114 22.65 -15.15 17.63
C ASN A 114 21.96 -15.97 16.54
N GLN A 115 21.45 -17.14 16.92
CA GLN A 115 20.76 -18.10 16.03
C GLN A 115 19.25 -17.82 15.86
N VAL A 116 18.80 -16.58 16.04
CA VAL A 116 17.37 -16.24 15.97
C VAL A 116 16.88 -16.20 14.52
N LYS A 117 15.82 -16.96 14.21
CA LYS A 117 15.26 -17.10 12.86
C LYS A 117 14.63 -15.82 12.29
N TYR A 118 13.86 -15.09 13.10
CA TYR A 118 13.12 -13.92 12.65
C TYR A 118 13.94 -12.65 12.77
N ASN A 119 14.00 -11.84 11.70
CA ASN A 119 14.89 -10.66 11.63
C ASN A 119 14.59 -9.63 12.72
N ASP A 120 13.31 -9.37 13.04
CA ASP A 120 12.91 -8.44 14.10
C ASP A 120 13.42 -8.89 15.48
N LYS A 121 13.32 -10.19 15.78
CA LYS A 121 13.80 -10.80 17.03
C LYS A 121 15.32 -10.89 17.07
N TRP A 122 15.95 -11.14 15.93
CA TRP A 122 17.40 -11.13 15.81
C TRP A 122 17.97 -9.75 16.16
N LEU A 123 17.35 -8.69 15.63
CA LEU A 123 17.74 -7.29 15.90
C LEU A 123 17.55 -6.90 17.36
N ASP A 124 16.50 -7.42 18.03
CA ASP A 124 16.32 -7.23 19.48
C ASP A 124 17.49 -7.84 20.27
N LYS A 125 17.87 -9.09 19.97
CA LYS A 125 18.99 -9.77 20.63
C LYS A 125 20.34 -9.09 20.32
N ALA A 126 20.52 -8.63 19.08
CA ALA A 126 21.69 -7.85 18.66
C ALA A 126 21.70 -6.41 19.22
N LYS A 127 20.64 -5.98 19.93
CA LYS A 127 20.49 -4.62 20.47
C LYS A 127 20.69 -3.54 19.41
N ASN A 128 20.17 -3.76 18.20
CA ASN A 128 20.33 -2.80 17.11
C ASN A 128 19.78 -1.42 17.53
N PRO A 129 20.55 -0.33 17.35
CA PRO A 129 20.24 0.99 17.91
C PRO A 129 19.00 1.64 17.30
N ALA A 130 18.59 1.22 16.10
CA ALA A 130 17.51 1.83 15.34
C ALA A 130 16.22 1.02 15.34
N LYS A 131 16.26 -0.26 15.74
CA LYS A 131 15.14 -1.19 15.63
C LYS A 131 13.86 -0.65 16.28
N LYS A 132 13.95 -0.24 17.55
CA LYS A 132 12.78 0.22 18.33
C LYS A 132 12.16 1.47 17.72
N ASP A 133 12.99 2.43 17.31
CA ASP A 133 12.50 3.67 16.70
C ASP A 133 11.87 3.39 15.34
N PHE A 134 12.49 2.54 14.51
CA PHE A 134 11.93 2.14 13.23
C PHE A 134 10.58 1.44 13.40
N GLU A 135 10.50 0.43 14.27
CA GLU A 135 9.28 -0.32 14.55
C GLU A 135 8.15 0.60 15.04
N ASN A 136 8.43 1.51 15.98
CA ASN A 136 7.44 2.44 16.50
C ASN A 136 6.90 3.37 15.40
N ASN A 137 7.77 3.85 14.51
CA ASN A 137 7.37 4.78 13.45
C ASN A 137 6.49 4.15 12.36
N ILE A 138 6.58 2.83 12.16
CA ILE A 138 5.77 2.12 11.15
C ILE A 138 4.60 1.33 11.78
N LYS A 139 4.48 1.36 13.11
CA LYS A 139 3.57 0.52 13.89
C LYS A 139 2.12 0.63 13.43
N ASP A 140 1.63 1.85 13.22
CA ASP A 140 0.23 2.08 12.86
C ASP A 140 -0.12 1.45 11.50
N TYR A 141 0.79 1.58 10.52
CA TYR A 141 0.59 0.97 9.21
C TYR A 141 0.71 -0.56 9.28
N LYS A 142 1.70 -1.08 10.00
CA LYS A 142 1.86 -2.53 10.21
C LYS A 142 0.65 -3.13 10.92
N ASN A 143 0.08 -2.45 11.91
CA ASN A 143 -1.11 -2.88 12.64
C ASN A 143 -2.38 -2.86 11.78
N LEU A 144 -2.42 -2.05 10.73
CA LEU A 144 -3.51 -2.08 9.75
C LEU A 144 -3.37 -3.26 8.79
N LEU A 145 -2.16 -3.54 8.29
CA LEU A 145 -1.93 -4.60 7.31
C LEU A 145 -1.93 -6.01 7.92
N SER A 146 -1.26 -6.19 9.05
CA SER A 146 -0.96 -7.52 9.61
C SER A 146 -2.23 -8.35 9.90
N PRO A 147 -3.31 -7.80 10.49
CA PRO A 147 -4.54 -8.56 10.73
C PRO A 147 -5.16 -9.13 9.45
N ILE A 148 -5.17 -8.34 8.36
CA ILE A 148 -5.72 -8.76 7.06
C ILE A 148 -4.88 -9.90 6.49
N VAL A 149 -3.56 -9.70 6.40
CA VAL A 149 -2.64 -10.70 5.85
C VAL A 149 -2.66 -11.99 6.67
N ASN A 150 -2.71 -11.89 8.00
CA ASN A 150 -2.75 -13.06 8.88
C ASN A 150 -4.05 -13.86 8.68
N LYS A 151 -5.20 -13.19 8.58
CA LYS A 151 -6.48 -13.88 8.31
C LYS A 151 -6.48 -14.59 6.95
N ILE A 152 -5.91 -13.97 5.93
CA ILE A 152 -5.75 -14.60 4.60
C ILE A 152 -4.87 -15.85 4.69
N LYS A 153 -3.76 -15.80 5.44
CA LYS A 153 -2.78 -16.89 5.52
C LYS A 153 -3.19 -18.03 6.45
N HIS A 154 -3.85 -17.73 7.57
CA HIS A 154 -4.02 -18.67 8.67
C HIS A 154 -5.48 -19.00 9.01
N ASN A 155 -6.44 -18.16 8.60
CA ASN A 155 -7.84 -18.30 9.01
C ASN A 155 -8.76 -18.59 7.81
N GLY A 156 -8.20 -18.92 6.64
CA GLY A 156 -8.99 -19.15 5.42
C GLY A 156 -9.71 -17.92 4.88
N GLY A 157 -9.32 -16.71 5.31
CA GLY A 157 -9.95 -15.47 4.88
C GLY A 157 -9.79 -15.25 3.37
N GLN A 158 -10.88 -14.94 2.70
CA GLN A 158 -10.89 -14.70 1.25
C GLN A 158 -11.18 -13.25 0.94
N LEU A 159 -10.45 -12.67 0.00
CA LEU A 159 -10.80 -11.35 -0.52
C LEU A 159 -11.94 -11.50 -1.52
N ARG A 160 -12.92 -10.60 -1.44
CA ARG A 160 -14.07 -10.51 -2.34
C ARG A 160 -14.12 -9.11 -2.93
N SER A 161 -14.48 -9.03 -4.20
CA SER A 161 -14.59 -7.76 -4.92
C SER A 161 -15.98 -7.18 -4.82
N ILE A 162 -16.02 -5.85 -4.73
CA ILE A 162 -17.25 -5.08 -4.72
C ILE A 162 -17.07 -3.84 -5.58
N VAL A 163 -18.10 -3.50 -6.35
CA VAL A 163 -18.19 -2.27 -7.11
C VAL A 163 -19.50 -1.59 -6.74
N ILE A 164 -19.41 -0.33 -6.34
CA ILE A 164 -20.58 0.55 -6.17
C ILE A 164 -20.58 1.53 -7.33
N TYR A 165 -21.68 1.63 -8.06
CA TYR A 165 -21.80 2.53 -9.21
C TYR A 165 -23.15 3.25 -9.22
N SER A 166 -23.16 4.45 -9.78
CA SER A 166 -24.39 5.24 -9.93
C SER A 166 -25.26 4.67 -11.04
N ARG A 167 -26.57 4.53 -10.77
CA ARG A 167 -27.59 4.23 -11.78
C ARG A 167 -28.32 5.53 -12.12
N ASP A 168 -28.18 6.00 -13.35
CA ASP A 168 -28.88 7.14 -13.99
C ASP A 168 -28.68 8.57 -13.42
N ARG A 169 -28.48 8.72 -12.11
CA ARG A 169 -28.24 10.02 -11.44
C ARG A 169 -26.76 10.21 -11.14
N ARG A 170 -26.20 11.38 -11.49
CA ARG A 170 -24.81 11.72 -11.18
C ARG A 170 -24.53 11.59 -9.67
N ILE A 171 -23.40 11.01 -9.31
CA ILE A 171 -22.92 11.02 -7.91
C ILE A 171 -22.53 12.46 -7.59
N VAL A 172 -23.27 13.09 -6.68
CA VAL A 172 -22.89 14.37 -6.12
C VAL A 172 -22.04 14.10 -4.88
N THR A 173 -20.81 14.60 -4.89
CA THR A 173 -20.00 14.69 -3.68
C THR A 173 -19.93 16.15 -3.22
N LYS A 174 -20.24 16.37 -1.95
CA LYS A 174 -20.11 17.70 -1.33
C LYS A 174 -18.85 17.71 -0.47
N PRO A 175 -17.74 18.35 -0.91
CA PRO A 175 -16.68 18.71 0.01
C PRO A 175 -17.23 19.70 1.03
N ILE A 176 -17.09 19.42 2.33
CA ILE A 176 -17.59 20.32 3.41
C ILE A 176 -17.03 21.76 3.27
N ARG A 177 -15.88 21.94 2.59
CA ARG A 177 -15.19 23.24 2.48
C ARG A 177 -14.91 23.76 1.06
N LYS A 178 -15.31 23.07 -0.02
CA LYS A 178 -15.09 23.51 -1.41
C LYS A 178 -16.26 23.05 -2.30
N LYS A 179 -16.49 23.79 -3.39
CA LYS A 179 -17.53 23.60 -4.42
C LYS A 179 -17.97 22.13 -4.60
N ILE A 180 -19.28 21.92 -4.74
CA ILE A 180 -19.89 20.63 -5.08
C ILE A 180 -19.12 20.00 -6.24
N GLN A 181 -18.64 18.77 -6.05
CA GLN A 181 -18.04 17.98 -7.10
C GLN A 181 -19.10 17.03 -7.65
N ILE A 182 -19.31 17.05 -8.96
CA ILE A 182 -20.27 16.18 -9.63
C ILE A 182 -19.48 15.18 -10.44
N PHE A 183 -19.59 13.91 -10.10
CA PHE A 183 -19.01 12.84 -10.89
C PHE A 183 -19.94 12.49 -12.06
N PRO A 184 -19.39 11.97 -13.17
CA PRO A 184 -20.18 11.58 -14.32
C PRO A 184 -21.21 10.49 -13.96
N ARG A 185 -22.16 10.26 -14.86
CA ARG A 185 -22.95 9.03 -14.84
C ARG A 185 -21.99 7.84 -14.90
N ASP A 186 -22.38 6.73 -14.30
CA ASP A 186 -21.59 5.49 -14.28
C ASP A 186 -20.27 5.56 -13.50
N ALA A 187 -20.09 6.59 -12.66
CA ALA A 187 -18.96 6.66 -11.75
C ALA A 187 -18.94 5.43 -10.82
N ARG A 188 -17.77 4.81 -10.69
CA ARG A 188 -17.58 3.54 -9.98
C ARG A 188 -16.63 3.70 -8.79
N ILE A 189 -16.94 2.96 -7.73
CA ILE A 189 -16.07 2.76 -6.57
C ILE A 189 -15.72 1.29 -6.55
N VAL A 190 -14.53 0.99 -7.07
CA VAL A 190 -13.96 -0.34 -7.04
C VAL A 190 -13.34 -0.55 -5.66
N GLY A 191 -13.63 -1.70 -5.06
CA GLY A 191 -13.16 -2.04 -3.74
C GLY A 191 -13.19 -3.53 -3.47
N TYR A 192 -12.91 -3.85 -2.22
CA TYR A 192 -12.88 -5.22 -1.76
C TYR A 192 -13.28 -5.30 -0.28
N PHE A 193 -13.65 -6.49 0.16
CA PHE A 193 -13.75 -6.83 1.57
C PHE A 193 -13.06 -8.17 1.83
N LEU A 194 -12.73 -8.39 3.09
CA LEU A 194 -12.25 -9.68 3.58
C LEU A 194 -13.46 -10.44 4.08
N GLU A 195 -13.72 -11.59 3.48
CA GLU A 195 -14.77 -12.51 3.89
C GLU A 195 -14.33 -13.30 5.14
N GLY A 196 -15.27 -13.46 6.07
CA GLY A 196 -15.13 -14.24 7.28
C GLY A 196 -16.48 -14.79 7.76
N VAL A 197 -16.42 -15.68 8.75
CA VAL A 197 -17.59 -16.30 9.37
C VAL A 197 -18.01 -15.48 10.58
N HIS A 198 -19.28 -15.08 10.63
CA HIS A 198 -19.87 -14.35 11.75
C HIS A 198 -20.25 -15.30 12.90
N PRO A 199 -20.42 -14.81 14.14
CA PRO A 199 -20.80 -15.65 15.28
C PRO A 199 -22.12 -16.42 15.10
N ASN A 200 -23.03 -15.94 14.25
CA ASN A 200 -24.29 -16.59 13.92
C ASN A 200 -24.19 -17.60 12.75
N GLY A 201 -22.99 -17.83 12.22
CA GLY A 201 -22.73 -18.73 11.09
C GLY A 201 -22.90 -18.09 9.71
N ASN A 202 -23.26 -16.81 9.61
CA ASN A 202 -23.34 -16.11 8.32
C ASN A 202 -21.94 -15.89 7.73
N ILE A 203 -21.81 -16.03 6.42
CA ILE A 203 -20.59 -15.64 5.70
C ILE A 203 -20.75 -14.22 5.16
N GLY A 204 -19.79 -13.34 5.44
CA GLY A 204 -19.82 -11.95 4.97
C GLY A 204 -18.54 -11.21 5.31
N PRO A 205 -18.55 -9.86 5.34
CA PRO A 205 -17.39 -9.09 5.74
C PRO A 205 -16.92 -9.46 7.16
N ASP A 206 -15.65 -9.80 7.31
CA ASP A 206 -15.04 -10.16 8.59
C ASP A 206 -15.23 -9.04 9.62
N ILE A 207 -15.82 -9.37 10.77
CA ILE A 207 -16.25 -8.41 11.79
C ILE A 207 -15.09 -7.67 12.49
N GLU A 208 -13.87 -8.21 12.44
CA GLU A 208 -12.69 -7.56 13.05
C GLU A 208 -12.07 -6.55 12.08
N ILE A 209 -12.17 -6.80 10.77
CA ILE A 209 -11.61 -5.92 9.73
C ILE A 209 -12.62 -4.87 9.28
N HIS A 210 -13.90 -5.23 9.21
CA HIS A 210 -14.97 -4.39 8.67
C HIS A 210 -15.93 -4.01 9.80
N PRO A 211 -16.09 -2.71 10.11
CA PRO A 211 -17.06 -2.24 11.10
C PRO A 211 -18.43 -2.90 10.96
N ASN A 212 -18.87 -3.56 12.04
CA ASN A 212 -20.13 -4.30 12.16
C ASN A 212 -20.36 -5.40 11.08
N GLY A 213 -19.29 -5.87 10.42
CA GLY A 213 -19.40 -6.87 9.34
C GLY A 213 -20.21 -6.39 8.14
N LYS A 214 -20.29 -5.07 7.92
CA LYS A 214 -21.20 -4.44 6.93
C LYS A 214 -20.51 -3.55 5.91
N SER A 215 -19.19 -3.49 5.91
CA SER A 215 -18.46 -2.54 5.09
C SER A 215 -17.40 -3.20 4.23
N ALA A 216 -16.84 -2.41 3.33
CA ALA A 216 -15.75 -2.74 2.44
C ALA A 216 -14.71 -1.61 2.45
N ILE A 217 -13.63 -1.80 1.69
CA ILE A 217 -12.50 -0.88 1.53
C ILE A 217 -12.42 -0.45 0.07
N SER A 218 -12.43 0.86 -0.21
CA SER A 218 -12.27 1.37 -1.57
C SER A 218 -10.81 1.40 -1.99
N LEU A 219 -10.52 0.90 -3.19
CA LEU A 219 -9.15 0.94 -3.73
C LEU A 219 -8.70 2.36 -4.05
N ASN A 220 -9.64 3.27 -4.32
CA ASN A 220 -9.37 4.69 -4.50
C ASN A 220 -8.67 5.31 -3.28
N ARG A 221 -9.08 4.94 -2.07
CA ARG A 221 -8.42 5.41 -0.84
C ARG A 221 -7.22 4.54 -0.50
N ASP A 222 -7.40 3.23 -0.55
CA ASP A 222 -6.44 2.27 0.00
C ASP A 222 -5.11 2.26 -0.77
N LEU A 223 -5.15 2.36 -2.11
CA LEU A 223 -3.93 2.44 -2.93
C LEU A 223 -3.13 3.71 -2.66
N ARG A 224 -3.79 4.85 -2.43
CA ARG A 224 -3.11 6.08 -1.98
C ARG A 224 -2.46 5.90 -0.63
N TYR A 225 -3.18 5.24 0.28
CA TYR A 225 -2.69 4.98 1.62
C TYR A 225 -1.47 4.06 1.60
N HIS A 226 -1.51 2.97 0.84
CA HIS A 226 -0.38 2.06 0.66
C HIS A 226 0.81 2.74 0.00
N PHE A 227 0.59 3.45 -1.10
CA PHE A 227 1.65 4.16 -1.81
C PHE A 227 2.29 5.21 -0.91
N ALA A 228 1.52 6.03 -0.18
CA ALA A 228 2.10 6.97 0.77
C ALA A 228 2.94 6.27 1.83
N ASN A 229 2.43 5.21 2.45
CA ASN A 229 3.15 4.50 3.51
C ASN A 229 4.42 3.81 3.01
N LEU A 230 4.49 3.37 1.75
CA LEU A 230 5.74 2.90 1.15
C LEU A 230 6.86 3.96 1.23
N TYR A 231 6.54 5.22 0.92
CA TYR A 231 7.51 6.33 1.03
C TYR A 231 7.85 6.68 2.47
N ARG A 232 6.88 6.57 3.39
CA ARG A 232 7.11 6.80 4.83
C ARG A 232 8.06 5.75 5.40
N ILE A 233 7.80 4.48 5.10
CA ILE A 233 8.68 3.37 5.48
C ILE A 233 10.09 3.64 4.93
N GLY A 234 10.21 4.05 3.66
CA GLY A 234 11.50 4.45 3.09
C GLY A 234 12.20 5.58 3.84
N ARG A 235 11.49 6.63 4.28
CA ARG A 235 12.07 7.71 5.11
C ARG A 235 12.50 7.20 6.50
N HIS A 236 11.68 6.38 7.15
CA HIS A 236 12.01 5.81 8.46
C HIS A 236 13.16 4.81 8.39
N LEU A 237 13.21 3.99 7.33
CA LEU A 237 14.32 3.10 7.05
C LEU A 237 15.60 3.89 6.79
N LYS A 238 15.53 4.98 6.01
CA LYS A 238 16.68 5.89 5.81
C LYS A 238 17.24 6.39 7.15
N ASN A 239 16.37 6.81 8.07
CA ASN A 239 16.83 7.25 9.40
C ASN A 239 17.43 6.10 10.21
N ALA A 240 16.85 4.90 10.09
CA ALA A 240 17.36 3.72 10.76
C ALA A 240 18.73 3.28 10.22
N ILE A 241 18.94 3.31 8.90
CA ILE A 241 20.22 3.04 8.25
C ILE A 241 21.30 3.98 8.77
N VAL A 242 21.04 5.29 8.74
CA VAL A 242 22.01 6.30 9.24
C VAL A 242 22.37 6.04 10.69
N LYS A 243 21.37 5.77 11.55
CA LYS A 243 21.60 5.50 12.97
C LYS A 243 22.37 4.20 13.21
N THR A 244 22.07 3.15 12.46
CA THR A 244 22.79 1.86 12.56
C THR A 244 24.24 2.01 12.11
N VAL A 245 24.50 2.62 10.96
CA VAL A 245 25.86 2.81 10.43
C VAL A 245 26.69 3.69 11.35
N HIS A 246 26.14 4.81 11.83
CA HIS A 246 26.85 5.67 12.79
C HIS A 246 27.23 4.91 14.07
N HIS A 247 26.33 4.08 14.61
CA HIS A 247 26.61 3.34 15.83
C HIS A 247 27.64 2.22 15.66
N VAL A 248 27.60 1.52 14.53
CA VAL A 248 28.45 0.35 14.28
C VAL A 248 29.83 0.78 13.78
N GLU A 249 29.86 1.70 12.81
CA GLU A 249 31.07 2.09 12.09
C GLU A 249 31.65 3.42 12.59
N THR A 250 30.94 4.17 13.44
CA THR A 250 31.30 5.55 13.83
C THR A 250 31.45 6.50 12.63
N ILE A 251 30.70 6.23 11.56
CA ILE A 251 30.69 7.03 10.32
C ILE A 251 29.34 7.74 10.15
N ASP A 252 29.39 9.03 9.86
CA ASP A 252 28.23 9.78 9.38
C ASP A 252 28.07 9.63 7.87
N LEU A 253 26.92 9.09 7.47
CA LEU A 253 26.59 8.97 6.05
C LEU A 253 26.24 10.36 5.47
N PRO A 254 26.96 10.84 4.45
CA PRO A 254 26.65 12.10 3.81
C PRO A 254 25.29 12.04 3.09
N TYR A 255 24.73 13.21 2.78
CA TYR A 255 23.55 13.26 1.91
C TYR A 255 23.93 12.72 0.51
N PRO A 256 23.20 11.72 -0.02
CA PRO A 256 23.59 11.01 -1.22
C PRO A 256 23.49 11.83 -2.53
N GLY A 257 22.93 13.04 -2.49
CA GLY A 257 22.74 13.85 -3.69
C GLY A 257 21.77 13.25 -4.71
N SER A 258 21.89 13.70 -5.96
CA SER A 258 21.11 13.21 -7.08
C SER A 258 21.66 11.88 -7.59
N ILE A 259 20.91 10.79 -7.40
CA ILE A 259 21.31 9.46 -7.84
C ILE A 259 20.40 8.99 -8.95
N ARG A 260 20.97 8.87 -10.15
CA ARG A 260 20.25 8.31 -11.30
C ARG A 260 20.02 6.82 -11.07
N HIS A 261 18.79 6.39 -11.29
CA HIS A 261 18.45 4.98 -11.37
C HIS A 261 18.71 4.47 -12.79
N THR A 262 19.49 3.41 -12.93
CA THR A 262 19.97 2.95 -14.24
C THR A 262 19.04 1.94 -14.91
N SER A 263 18.10 1.33 -14.16
CA SER A 263 17.14 0.38 -14.74
C SER A 263 16.07 -0.02 -13.71
N CYS A 264 14.84 0.47 -13.83
CA CYS A 264 13.69 -0.19 -13.21
C CYS A 264 12.96 -1.00 -14.28
N GLN A 265 12.49 -2.19 -13.94
CA GLN A 265 11.58 -2.93 -14.82
C GLN A 265 10.19 -2.24 -14.92
N TYR A 266 9.77 -1.52 -13.87
CA TYR A 266 8.45 -0.90 -13.77
C TYR A 266 8.51 0.63 -13.78
N ASP A 267 7.61 1.26 -14.52
CA ASP A 267 7.53 2.70 -14.65
C ASP A 267 6.88 3.34 -13.40
N LEU A 268 7.72 3.77 -12.46
CA LEU A 268 7.32 4.47 -11.24
C LEU A 268 6.55 5.76 -11.54
N GLU A 269 6.87 6.46 -12.62
CA GLU A 269 6.18 7.69 -12.98
C GLU A 269 4.73 7.38 -13.41
N SER A 270 4.55 6.37 -14.25
CA SER A 270 3.21 5.88 -14.64
C SER A 270 2.39 5.45 -13.42
N ILE A 271 2.97 4.71 -12.47
CA ILE A 271 2.29 4.32 -11.22
C ILE A 271 1.89 5.56 -10.42
N ALA A 272 2.82 6.52 -10.22
CA ALA A 272 2.57 7.74 -9.47
C ALA A 272 1.47 8.60 -10.12
N GLU A 273 1.49 8.71 -11.44
CA GLU A 273 0.49 9.40 -12.26
C GLU A 273 -0.89 8.75 -12.07
N LYS A 274 -1.00 7.43 -12.28
CA LYS A 274 -2.26 6.70 -12.10
C LYS A 274 -2.83 6.83 -10.68
N ILE A 275 -1.99 6.73 -9.65
CA ILE A 275 -2.43 6.89 -8.24
C ILE A 275 -2.89 8.33 -7.96
N SER A 276 -2.19 9.33 -8.49
CA SER A 276 -2.58 10.74 -8.34
C SER A 276 -3.96 11.01 -8.98
N ASN A 277 -4.22 10.36 -10.12
CA ASN A 277 -5.43 10.51 -10.92
C ASN A 277 -6.63 9.66 -10.45
N LEU A 278 -6.46 8.77 -9.48
CA LEU A 278 -7.60 8.03 -8.91
C LEU A 278 -8.71 9.02 -8.52
N PRO A 279 -9.99 8.70 -8.67
CA PRO A 279 -11.03 9.58 -8.15
C PRO A 279 -10.92 9.61 -6.62
N SER A 280 -11.20 10.76 -6.02
CA SER A 280 -11.53 10.75 -4.60
C SER A 280 -13.01 10.46 -4.51
N LEU A 281 -13.34 9.18 -4.53
CA LEU A 281 -14.68 8.67 -4.36
C LEU A 281 -14.53 7.38 -3.55
N PHE A 282 -15.04 7.37 -2.32
CA PHE A 282 -14.77 6.33 -1.32
C PHE A 282 -16.08 5.75 -0.80
N TYR A 283 -16.01 4.63 -0.10
CA TYR A 283 -17.18 4.12 0.60
C TYR A 283 -17.53 4.97 1.83
N GLN A 284 -18.80 4.92 2.25
CA GLN A 284 -19.31 5.78 3.32
C GLN A 284 -18.56 5.60 4.65
N ASN A 285 -18.16 4.38 4.98
CA ASN A 285 -17.36 4.06 6.17
C ASN A 285 -15.92 4.61 6.13
N GLU A 286 -15.52 5.28 5.05
CA GLU A 286 -14.17 5.81 4.85
C GLU A 286 -14.10 7.34 4.82
N PHE A 287 -15.25 8.03 4.94
CA PHE A 287 -15.31 9.49 4.81
C PHE A 287 -14.51 10.25 5.86
N ASP A 288 -14.42 9.72 7.08
CA ASP A 288 -13.65 10.32 8.18
C ASP A 288 -12.23 9.76 8.31
N LYS A 289 -11.85 8.79 7.46
CA LYS A 289 -10.53 8.17 7.53
C LYS A 289 -9.49 9.07 6.87
N GLU A 290 -8.33 9.19 7.52
CA GLU A 290 -7.19 9.90 6.92
C GLU A 290 -6.86 9.32 5.55
N THR A 291 -6.73 10.20 4.56
CA THR A 291 -6.43 9.83 3.18
C THR A 291 -5.29 10.71 2.68
N PRO A 292 -4.18 10.14 2.19
CA PRO A 292 -3.09 10.92 1.64
C PRO A 292 -3.50 11.63 0.35
N ASN A 293 -3.02 12.86 0.19
CA ASN A 293 -3.06 13.57 -1.08
C ASN A 293 -1.77 13.24 -1.85
N ILE A 294 -1.92 12.65 -3.04
CA ILE A 294 -0.81 12.28 -3.93
C ILE A 294 -0.86 13.20 -5.13
N GLN A 295 0.21 13.95 -5.36
CA GLN A 295 0.34 14.85 -6.50
C GLN A 295 1.55 14.45 -7.33
N PHE A 296 1.36 14.39 -8.63
CA PHE A 296 2.39 14.06 -9.59
C PHE A 296 2.43 15.16 -10.66
N TYR A 297 3.61 15.72 -10.88
CA TYR A 297 3.84 16.75 -11.89
C TYR A 297 4.95 16.27 -12.82
N ARG A 298 4.64 16.17 -14.11
CA ARG A 298 5.61 15.85 -15.16
C ARG A 298 5.85 17.11 -16.01
N ASN A 299 7.05 17.65 -15.94
CA ASN A 299 7.53 18.69 -16.84
C ASN A 299 8.54 18.10 -17.84
N PRO A 300 8.84 18.80 -18.95
CA PRO A 300 9.81 18.30 -19.94
C PRO A 300 11.23 18.04 -19.42
N LYS A 301 11.61 18.64 -18.29
CA LYS A 301 12.97 18.56 -17.73
C LYS A 301 13.03 17.83 -16.39
N ASP A 302 11.92 17.77 -15.68
CA ASP A 302 11.85 17.22 -14.33
C ASP A 302 10.46 16.68 -13.99
N THR A 303 10.47 15.65 -13.17
CA THR A 303 9.30 15.06 -12.55
C THR A 303 9.33 15.29 -11.05
N GLU A 304 8.18 15.65 -10.47
CA GLU A 304 7.97 15.84 -9.04
C GLU A 304 6.82 14.96 -8.51
N LEU A 305 7.05 14.33 -7.36
CA LEU A 305 6.06 13.58 -6.60
C LEU A 305 5.94 14.16 -5.20
N ILE A 306 4.72 14.53 -4.80
CA ILE A 306 4.40 15.08 -3.48
C ILE A 306 3.35 14.21 -2.81
N LEU A 307 3.63 13.78 -1.57
CA LEU A 307 2.74 13.00 -0.73
C LEU A 307 2.47 13.76 0.57
N GLU A 308 1.22 14.15 0.79
CA GLU A 308 0.78 14.91 1.97
C GLU A 308 -0.24 14.10 2.79
N THR A 309 -0.12 14.13 4.12
CA THR A 309 -1.10 13.48 5.01
C THR A 309 -1.26 14.23 6.34
N PRO A 310 -2.50 14.41 6.84
CA PRO A 310 -3.77 14.11 6.16
C PRO A 310 -3.91 14.96 4.89
N GLY A 311 -4.42 14.35 3.82
CA GLY A 311 -4.89 15.11 2.67
C GLY A 311 -6.19 15.81 3.02
N SER A 312 -6.63 16.73 2.16
CA SER A 312 -7.94 17.34 2.31
C SER A 312 -8.99 16.45 1.64
N ARG A 313 -10.01 16.01 2.38
CA ARG A 313 -11.37 15.72 1.87
C ARG A 313 -12.30 15.21 2.97
N TYR A 314 -13.51 15.74 2.94
CA TYR A 314 -14.72 15.12 3.47
C TYR A 314 -15.66 15.00 2.28
N MET A 315 -16.35 13.88 2.09
CA MET A 315 -17.28 13.70 0.99
C MET A 315 -18.53 13.04 1.52
N ASN A 316 -19.69 13.59 1.18
CA ASN A 316 -20.95 12.87 1.32
C ASN A 316 -21.44 12.50 -0.06
N TRP A 317 -22.00 11.30 -0.17
CA TRP A 317 -22.60 10.85 -1.41
C TRP A 317 -24.12 11.08 -1.37
N GLU A 318 -24.66 11.69 -2.43
CA GLU A 318 -26.10 11.80 -2.68
C GLU A 318 -26.43 11.15 -4.04
N GLY A 319 -27.40 10.23 -4.05
CA GLY A 319 -27.89 9.56 -5.26
C GLY A 319 -28.37 8.12 -5.04
N GLU A 320 -28.85 7.48 -6.10
CA GLU A 320 -29.11 6.03 -6.13
C GLU A 320 -27.86 5.31 -6.65
N VAL A 321 -27.46 4.21 -5.98
CA VAL A 321 -26.39 3.32 -6.45
C VAL A 321 -26.92 1.91 -6.61
N ALA A 322 -26.25 1.19 -7.50
CA ALA A 322 -26.21 -0.25 -7.44
C ALA A 322 -24.91 -0.74 -6.83
N ILE A 323 -25.02 -1.85 -6.12
CA ILE A 323 -23.90 -2.61 -5.57
C ILE A 323 -23.80 -3.90 -6.38
N PHE A 324 -22.61 -4.15 -6.92
CA PHE A 324 -22.27 -5.41 -7.58
C PHE A 324 -21.14 -6.08 -6.82
N CYS A 325 -21.32 -7.35 -6.48
CA CYS A 325 -20.37 -8.16 -5.75
C CYS A 325 -20.33 -9.55 -6.38
N GLN A 326 -19.13 -10.14 -6.44
CA GLN A 326 -18.99 -11.55 -6.77
C GLN A 326 -18.68 -12.33 -5.50
N MET A 327 -19.66 -13.14 -5.08
CA MET A 327 -19.51 -14.06 -3.95
C MET A 327 -19.26 -15.47 -4.47
N GLN A 328 -18.41 -16.21 -3.77
CA GLN A 328 -18.27 -17.65 -3.99
C GLN A 328 -19.07 -18.36 -2.91
N VAL A 329 -19.94 -19.27 -3.34
CA VAL A 329 -20.74 -20.10 -2.44
C VAL A 329 -20.06 -21.44 -2.22
N ASP A 330 -20.25 -22.00 -1.04
CA ASP A 330 -19.74 -23.32 -0.65
C ASP A 330 -20.91 -24.28 -0.35
N PRO A 331 -20.67 -25.60 -0.33
CA PRO A 331 -21.75 -26.59 -0.18
C PRO A 331 -22.42 -26.62 1.20
N VAL A 332 -21.88 -25.93 2.21
CA VAL A 332 -22.27 -26.06 3.62
C VAL A 332 -23.01 -24.82 4.11
N SER A 333 -22.54 -23.64 3.71
CA SER A 333 -23.03 -22.37 4.23
C SER A 333 -24.39 -22.02 3.65
N ARG A 334 -25.30 -21.57 4.53
CA ARG A 334 -26.71 -21.34 4.21
C ARG A 334 -27.06 -19.87 4.03
N THR A 335 -26.24 -18.97 4.57
CA THR A 335 -26.55 -17.55 4.65
C THR A 335 -25.31 -16.73 4.33
N TYR A 336 -25.50 -15.77 3.42
CA TYR A 336 -24.47 -14.86 2.96
C TYR A 336 -24.93 -13.43 3.19
N GLN A 337 -24.02 -12.59 3.68
CA GLN A 337 -24.26 -11.18 3.92
C GLN A 337 -23.39 -10.34 2.97
N LEU A 338 -24.06 -9.47 2.23
CA LEU A 338 -23.40 -8.50 1.36
C LEU A 338 -22.97 -7.27 2.18
N PRO A 339 -21.82 -6.64 1.85
CA PRO A 339 -21.50 -5.31 2.37
C PRO A 339 -22.61 -4.31 2.04
N TYR A 340 -22.93 -3.44 2.99
CA TYR A 340 -23.95 -2.38 2.87
C TYR A 340 -25.40 -2.87 2.65
N TRP A 341 -25.71 -4.13 2.99
CA TRP A 341 -27.07 -4.70 2.98
C TRP A 341 -27.52 -5.15 4.37
#